data_AF-A0AA43TS13-F1
#
_entry.id   AF-A0AA43TS13-F1
#
_cell.length_a   1.000
_cell.length_b   1.000
_cell.length_c   1.000
_cell.angle_alpha   90.00
_cell.angle_beta   90.00
_cell.angle_gamma   90.00
#
_symmetry.space_group_name_H-M   'P 1'
#
loop_
_entity.id
_entity.type
_entity.pdbx_description
1 polymer ?
#
loop_
_entity_poly.entity_id
_entity_poly.type
_entity_poly.pdbx_seq_one_letter_code
_entity_poly.pdbx_strand_id
1 'polypeptide(L)'
;MTTSPAQLPFQEAIDFFKQKIKLPTSGWTDIWQEQHSHAFVVAGAAHDALVEDLYNAIVKAKWSGGGYDEFQQSFKDIAAKHGWSYHGSPGWRSKIIYDTNINQSYNAGRWQQMQAVKHLRPYVEYDHTSIEHPRLEHKAWDGLILSIDDPWLDTHRRKMAGAVSAG
;
A
#
# COMPACT_ATOMS: atom_id res chain seq x y z
N MET A 1 11.74 29.24 6.05
CA MET A 1 10.98 28.47 5.04
C MET A 1 10.18 27.42 5.80
N THR A 2 8.88 27.63 5.96
CA THR A 2 7.99 26.71 6.66
C THR A 2 7.71 25.51 5.77
N THR A 3 8.44 24.42 5.98
CA THR A 3 8.15 23.14 5.34
C THR A 3 6.78 22.68 5.86
N SER A 4 5.78 22.67 4.98
CA SER A 4 4.46 22.15 5.31
C SER A 4 4.60 20.65 5.63
N PRO A 5 3.94 20.09 6.66
CA PRO A 5 4.02 18.66 7.02
C PRO A 5 3.72 17.70 5.85
N ALA A 6 3.05 18.19 4.80
CA ALA A 6 2.77 17.47 3.57
C ALA A 6 3.98 17.26 2.63
N GLN A 7 5.13 17.89 2.88
CA GLN A 7 6.34 17.83 2.03
C GLN A 7 7.46 16.94 2.57
N LEU A 8 7.33 16.39 3.79
CA LEU A 8 8.29 15.43 4.29
C LEU A 8 8.02 14.05 3.65
N PRO A 9 9.03 13.36 3.09
CA PRO A 9 8.87 11.97 2.71
C PRO A 9 8.38 11.20 3.93
N PHE A 10 7.28 10.47 3.77
CA PHE A 10 6.74 9.64 4.83
C PHE A 10 7.67 8.45 5.06
N GLN A 11 8.73 8.66 5.85
CA GLN A 11 9.88 7.77 5.98
C GLN A 11 9.45 6.36 6.39
N GLU A 12 8.46 6.24 7.26
CA GLU A 12 7.89 4.97 7.69
C GLU A 12 7.25 4.21 6.51
N ALA A 13 6.58 4.90 5.58
CA ALA A 13 6.07 4.27 4.36
C ALA A 13 7.18 3.87 3.38
N ILE A 14 8.29 4.62 3.34
CA ILE A 14 9.48 4.28 2.55
C ILE A 14 10.13 3.02 3.11
N ASP A 15 10.38 3.00 4.41
CA ASP A 15 11.04 1.90 5.12
C ASP A 15 10.18 0.65 5.04
N PHE A 16 8.87 0.79 5.23
CA PHE A 16 7.93 -0.32 5.09
C PHE A 16 7.93 -0.91 3.69
N PHE A 17 7.90 -0.08 2.65
CA PHE A 17 8.00 -0.59 1.28
C PHE A 17 9.37 -1.26 1.05
N LYS A 18 10.47 -0.67 1.55
CA LYS A 18 11.82 -1.22 1.38
C LYS A 18 12.02 -2.57 2.06
N GLN A 19 11.30 -2.81 3.15
CA GLN A 19 11.29 -4.06 3.90
C GLN A 19 10.39 -5.13 3.27
N LYS A 20 9.65 -4.82 2.19
CA LYS A 20 8.77 -5.78 1.57
C LYS A 20 9.55 -6.95 0.95
N ILE A 21 9.15 -8.16 1.31
CA ILE A 21 9.62 -9.40 0.70
C ILE A 21 9.04 -9.47 -0.72
N LYS A 22 9.88 -9.59 -1.73
CA LYS A 22 9.47 -9.69 -3.14
C LYS A 22 9.00 -11.11 -3.40
N LEU A 23 7.71 -11.33 -3.66
CA LEU A 23 7.13 -12.67 -3.81
C LEU A 23 6.33 -12.83 -5.11
N PRO A 24 6.56 -13.91 -5.89
CA PRO A 24 5.73 -14.28 -7.03
C PRO A 24 4.31 -14.62 -6.64
N THR A 25 3.37 -14.41 -7.56
CA THR A 25 1.95 -14.63 -7.28
C THR A 25 1.47 -16.07 -7.30
N SER A 26 2.29 -17.00 -7.80
CA SER A 26 2.04 -18.43 -7.61
C SER A 26 2.13 -18.86 -6.13
N GLY A 27 2.77 -18.08 -5.26
CA GLY A 27 2.79 -18.27 -3.80
C GLY A 27 1.91 -17.31 -3.01
N TRP A 28 1.09 -16.48 -3.67
CA TRP A 28 0.27 -15.43 -3.02
C TRP A 28 -0.86 -15.99 -2.16
N THR A 29 -1.39 -17.17 -2.49
CA THR A 29 -2.47 -17.82 -1.72
C THR A 29 -2.02 -18.34 -0.36
N ASP A 30 -0.71 -18.46 -0.13
CA ASP A 30 -0.17 -19.23 1.01
C ASP A 30 0.25 -18.33 2.18
N ILE A 31 0.01 -17.03 2.07
CA ILE A 31 0.53 -16.01 3.00
C ILE A 31 -0.64 -15.39 3.79
N TRP A 32 -0.52 -15.32 5.12
CA TRP A 32 -1.60 -14.83 6.00
C TRP A 32 -1.76 -13.30 5.93
N GLN A 33 -2.93 -12.75 6.30
CA GLN A 33 -3.30 -11.31 6.19
C GLN A 33 -2.25 -10.32 6.73
N GLU A 34 -1.52 -10.67 7.80
CA GLU A 34 -0.42 -9.85 8.33
C GLU A 34 0.80 -9.83 7.41
N GLN A 35 1.18 -10.97 6.84
CA GLN A 35 2.33 -11.10 5.96
C GLN A 35 2.10 -10.46 4.57
N HIS A 36 0.85 -10.30 4.14
CA HIS A 36 0.50 -9.55 2.91
C HIS A 36 0.93 -8.07 2.97
N SER A 37 0.96 -7.49 4.16
CA SER A 37 1.44 -6.12 4.32
C SER A 37 2.96 -6.05 4.04
N HIS A 38 3.70 -7.09 4.44
CA HIS A 38 5.15 -7.17 4.31
C HIS A 38 5.65 -7.77 2.99
N ALA A 39 4.78 -8.01 2.00
CA ALA A 39 5.18 -8.55 0.70
C ALA A 39 4.90 -7.56 -0.46
N PHE A 40 5.82 -7.48 -1.41
CA PHE A 40 5.60 -6.83 -2.70
C PHE A 40 5.17 -7.88 -3.70
N VAL A 41 3.93 -7.75 -4.18
CA VAL A 41 3.30 -8.78 -5.00
C VAL A 41 2.54 -8.15 -6.15
N VAL A 42 2.60 -8.80 -7.30
CA VAL A 42 1.97 -8.37 -8.54
C VAL A 42 1.14 -9.52 -9.11
N ALA A 43 -0.19 -9.42 -9.03
CA ALA A 43 -1.14 -10.40 -9.59
C ALA A 43 -0.69 -10.91 -10.98
N GLY A 44 -0.56 -12.22 -11.16
CA GLY A 44 -0.18 -12.82 -12.44
C GLY A 44 1.29 -12.67 -12.84
N ALA A 45 2.15 -12.08 -12.01
CA ALA A 45 3.60 -12.15 -12.17
C ALA A 45 4.11 -13.43 -11.49
N ALA A 46 4.55 -14.40 -12.30
CA ALA A 46 4.92 -15.74 -11.84
C ALA A 46 6.43 -15.92 -11.59
N HIS A 47 7.27 -14.95 -11.95
CA HIS A 47 8.73 -15.06 -11.87
C HIS A 47 9.33 -14.01 -10.92
N ASP A 48 10.25 -14.44 -10.06
CA ASP A 48 10.95 -13.58 -9.09
C ASP A 48 11.59 -12.35 -9.76
N ALA A 49 12.27 -12.56 -10.88
CA ALA A 49 12.97 -11.49 -11.61
C ALA A 49 12.03 -10.41 -12.16
N LEU A 50 10.81 -10.78 -12.58
CA LEU A 50 9.79 -9.82 -13.01
C LEU A 50 9.28 -9.01 -11.82
N VAL A 51 8.98 -9.67 -10.70
CA VAL A 51 8.53 -9.01 -9.47
C VAL A 51 9.59 -8.05 -8.95
N GLU A 52 10.86 -8.46 -8.99
CA GLU A 52 11.99 -7.63 -8.57
C GLU A 52 12.21 -6.40 -9.46
N ASP A 53 12.17 -6.56 -10.78
CA ASP A 53 12.29 -5.42 -11.70
C ASP A 53 11.15 -4.41 -11.49
N LEU A 54 9.91 -4.90 -11.31
CA LEU A 54 8.75 -4.04 -11.02
C LEU A 54 8.88 -3.31 -9.68
N TYR A 55 9.37 -4.00 -8.65
CA TYR A 55 9.66 -3.40 -7.35
C TYR A 55 10.68 -2.26 -7.48
N ASN A 56 11.81 -2.53 -8.15
CA ASN A 56 12.88 -1.55 -8.34
C ASN A 56 12.41 -0.34 -9.15
N ALA A 57 11.54 -0.55 -10.14
CA ALA A 57 10.94 0.54 -10.91
C ALA A 57 10.07 1.46 -10.04
N ILE A 58 9.29 0.91 -9.10
CA ILE A 58 8.50 1.73 -8.16
C ILE A 58 9.40 2.49 -7.19
N VAL A 59 10.45 1.84 -6.67
CA VAL A 59 11.46 2.50 -5.81
C VAL A 59 12.04 3.72 -6.50
N LYS A 60 12.46 3.55 -7.76
CA LYS A 60 13.03 4.63 -8.57
C LYS A 60 12.02 5.74 -8.80
N ALA A 61 10.83 5.40 -9.29
CA ALA A 61 9.76 6.34 -9.58
C ALA A 61 9.36 7.17 -8.35
N LYS A 62 9.15 6.52 -7.20
CA LYS A 62 8.62 7.20 -6.01
C LYS A 62 9.69 7.93 -5.19
N TRP A 63 10.89 7.39 -5.07
CA TRP A 63 11.92 7.92 -4.14
C TRP A 63 13.18 8.44 -4.82
N SER A 64 13.39 8.18 -6.10
CA SER A 64 14.53 8.73 -6.86
C SER A 64 14.14 9.90 -7.78
N GLY A 65 12.88 10.37 -7.72
CA GLY A 65 12.43 11.60 -8.39
C GLY A 65 11.74 11.43 -9.75
N GLY A 66 11.30 10.21 -10.10
CA GLY A 66 10.74 9.89 -11.41
C GLY A 66 9.25 10.14 -11.64
N GLY A 67 8.46 10.01 -10.57
CA GLY A 67 7.00 10.02 -10.66
C GLY A 67 6.41 8.81 -11.40
N TYR A 68 5.08 8.81 -11.53
CA TYR A 68 4.33 7.71 -12.14
C TYR A 68 4.67 7.50 -13.62
N ASP A 69 4.95 8.57 -14.37
CA ASP A 69 5.23 8.47 -15.80
C ASP A 69 6.51 7.66 -16.07
N GLU A 70 7.55 7.83 -15.24
CA GLU A 70 8.76 7.00 -15.32
C GLU A 70 8.47 5.52 -15.01
N PHE A 71 7.62 5.26 -14.01
CA PHE A 71 7.19 3.89 -13.71
C PHE A 71 6.41 3.30 -14.89
N GLN A 72 5.51 4.05 -15.51
CA GLN A 72 4.70 3.58 -16.62
C GLN A 72 5.55 3.20 -17.83
N GLN A 73 6.61 3.98 -18.11
CA GLN A 73 7.56 3.64 -19.17
C GLN A 73 8.34 2.38 -18.81
N SER A 74 8.94 2.34 -17.62
CA SER A 74 9.70 1.18 -17.13
C SER A 74 8.85 -0.10 -17.12
N PHE A 75 7.58 0.00 -16.75
CA PHE A 75 6.64 -1.13 -16.76
C PHE A 75 6.52 -1.78 -18.14
N LYS A 76 6.42 -0.98 -19.21
CA LYS A 76 6.33 -1.51 -20.58
C LYS A 76 7.61 -2.26 -20.95
N ASP A 77 8.75 -1.68 -20.62
CA ASP A 77 10.07 -2.24 -20.92
C ASP A 77 10.31 -3.55 -20.14
N ILE A 78 9.94 -3.57 -18.87
CA ILE A 78 10.03 -4.75 -17.99
C ILE A 78 9.07 -5.86 -18.48
N ALA A 79 7.83 -5.54 -18.80
CA ALA A 79 6.89 -6.53 -19.30
C ALA A 79 7.37 -7.16 -20.62
N ALA A 80 7.93 -6.36 -21.53
CA ALA A 80 8.53 -6.85 -22.77
C ALA A 80 9.76 -7.73 -22.51
N LYS A 81 10.67 -7.28 -21.63
CA LYS A 81 11.88 -8.02 -21.23
C LYS A 81 11.57 -9.43 -20.73
N HIS A 82 10.51 -9.58 -19.93
CA HIS A 82 10.12 -10.86 -19.34
C HIS A 82 9.08 -11.63 -20.17
N GLY A 83 8.69 -11.12 -21.34
CA GLY A 83 7.63 -11.75 -22.16
C GLY A 83 6.29 -11.87 -21.42
N TRP A 84 6.03 -10.99 -20.46
CA TRP A 84 4.89 -11.12 -19.55
C TRP A 84 3.58 -10.70 -20.22
N SER A 85 2.66 -11.66 -20.38
CA SER A 85 1.29 -11.40 -20.79
C SER A 85 0.42 -11.06 -19.59
N TYR A 86 0.02 -9.78 -19.48
CA TYR A 86 -0.86 -9.29 -18.42
C TYR A 86 -2.24 -8.92 -18.96
N HIS A 87 -3.23 -8.87 -18.08
CA HIS A 87 -4.59 -8.47 -18.43
C HIS A 87 -4.76 -6.94 -18.40
N GLY A 88 -5.55 -6.42 -19.34
CA GLY A 88 -5.89 -5.00 -19.46
C GLY A 88 -4.85 -4.18 -20.24
N SER A 89 -5.10 -2.88 -20.38
CA SER A 89 -4.16 -2.00 -21.08
C SER A 89 -2.89 -1.75 -20.23
N PRO A 90 -1.72 -1.48 -20.85
CA PRO A 90 -0.50 -1.18 -20.12
C PRO A 90 -0.66 -0.04 -19.11
N GLY A 91 -1.39 1.02 -19.49
CA GLY A 91 -1.63 2.18 -18.62
C GLY A 91 -2.55 1.87 -17.44
N TRP A 92 -3.62 1.10 -17.66
CA TRP A 92 -4.47 0.66 -16.56
C TRP A 92 -3.72 -0.26 -15.61
N ARG A 93 -2.96 -1.23 -16.17
CA ARG A 93 -2.28 -2.25 -15.37
C ARG A 93 -1.17 -1.66 -14.51
N SER A 94 -0.31 -0.83 -15.10
CA SER A 94 0.75 -0.11 -14.37
C SER A 94 0.15 0.75 -13.25
N LYS A 95 -0.93 1.49 -13.52
CA LYS A 95 -1.60 2.31 -12.51
C LYS A 95 -2.06 1.48 -11.31
N ILE A 96 -2.75 0.37 -11.56
CA ILE A 96 -3.22 -0.51 -10.48
C ILE A 96 -2.05 -1.05 -9.64
N ILE A 97 -0.97 -1.51 -10.27
CA ILE A 97 0.20 -2.03 -9.56
C ILE A 97 0.86 -0.95 -8.70
N TYR A 98 1.07 0.23 -9.28
CA TYR A 98 1.69 1.36 -8.60
C TYR A 98 0.84 1.83 -7.42
N ASP A 99 -0.42 2.19 -7.67
CA ASP A 99 -1.32 2.75 -6.65
C ASP A 99 -1.54 1.74 -5.52
N THR A 100 -1.74 0.46 -5.83
CA THR A 100 -1.94 -0.59 -4.81
C THR A 100 -0.74 -0.70 -3.88
N ASN A 101 0.47 -0.81 -4.43
CA ASN A 101 1.66 -1.03 -3.62
C ASN A 101 2.07 0.23 -2.81
N ILE A 102 1.89 1.42 -3.39
CA ILE A 102 2.10 2.68 -2.68
C ILE A 102 1.08 2.84 -1.55
N ASN A 103 -0.22 2.66 -1.83
CA ASN A 103 -1.27 2.82 -0.82
C ASN A 103 -1.10 1.84 0.35
N GLN A 104 -0.75 0.58 0.06
CA GLN A 104 -0.46 -0.40 1.12
C GLN A 104 0.69 0.05 2.02
N SER A 105 1.75 0.61 1.44
CA SER A 105 2.94 1.02 2.21
C SER A 105 2.67 2.26 3.05
N TYR A 106 1.89 3.22 2.51
CA TYR A 106 1.39 4.36 3.28
C TYR A 106 0.47 3.93 4.42
N ASN A 107 -0.45 3.00 4.18
CA ASN A 107 -1.34 2.51 5.23
C ASN A 107 -0.56 1.81 6.36
N ALA A 108 0.46 1.01 6.01
CA ALA A 108 1.29 0.34 7.00
C ALA A 108 2.18 1.31 7.79
N GLY A 109 2.78 2.30 7.13
CA GLY A 109 3.50 3.37 7.81
C GLY A 109 2.58 4.13 8.79
N ARG A 110 1.35 4.45 8.37
CA ARG A 110 0.37 5.12 9.25
C ARG A 110 0.03 4.24 10.45
N TRP A 111 -0.15 2.94 10.24
CA TRP A 111 -0.37 2.00 11.32
C TRP A 111 0.79 2.00 12.33
N GLN A 112 2.03 1.97 11.87
CA GLN A 112 3.20 2.07 12.75
C GLN A 112 3.22 3.37 13.58
N GLN A 113 2.89 4.51 12.95
CA GLN A 113 2.76 5.78 13.67
C GLN A 113 1.66 5.73 14.74
N MET A 114 0.50 5.15 14.43
CA MET A 114 -0.60 4.98 15.39
C MET A 114 -0.18 4.08 16.57
N GLN A 115 0.51 2.97 16.30
CA GLN A 115 1.06 2.12 17.35
C GLN A 115 2.03 2.86 18.26
N ALA A 116 2.90 3.71 17.69
CA ALA A 116 3.90 4.45 18.45
C ALA A 116 3.26 5.45 19.44
N VAL A 117 2.13 6.05 19.07
CA VAL A 117 1.41 7.03 19.90
C VAL A 117 0.23 6.44 20.67
N LYS A 118 0.04 5.12 20.66
CA LYS A 118 -1.15 4.48 21.26
C LYS A 118 -1.38 4.82 22.73
N HIS A 119 -0.30 5.08 23.47
CA HIS A 119 -0.33 5.52 24.87
C HIS A 119 -0.96 6.91 25.06
N LEU A 120 -1.00 7.75 24.02
CA LEU A 120 -1.62 9.08 24.00
C LEU A 120 -2.93 9.13 23.21
N ARG A 121 -3.09 8.21 22.25
CA ARG A 121 -4.21 8.13 21.31
C ARG A 121 -4.62 6.65 21.17
N PRO A 122 -5.31 6.06 22.16
CA PRO A 122 -5.55 4.61 22.20
C PRO A 122 -6.66 4.15 21.25
N TYR A 123 -7.34 5.07 20.57
CA TYR A 123 -8.45 4.77 19.66
C TYR A 123 -8.09 5.11 18.22
N VAL A 124 -8.71 4.43 17.28
CA VAL A 124 -8.62 4.68 15.84
C VAL A 124 -10.00 4.82 15.25
N GLU A 125 -10.11 5.67 14.24
CA GLU A 125 -11.35 5.87 13.48
C GLU A 125 -11.22 5.25 12.09
N TYR A 126 -12.25 4.51 11.71
CA TYR A 126 -12.42 3.99 10.37
C TYR A 126 -12.94 5.10 9.44
N ASP A 127 -12.12 5.55 8.50
CA ASP A 127 -12.48 6.59 7.53
C ASP A 127 -12.73 5.95 6.16
N HIS A 128 -13.97 6.09 5.70
CA HIS A 128 -14.36 5.74 4.36
C HIS A 128 -14.35 6.95 3.43
N THR A 129 -13.30 7.09 2.63
CA THR A 129 -13.32 8.01 1.50
C THR A 129 -14.30 7.51 0.43
N SER A 130 -15.37 8.29 0.23
CA SER A 130 -16.45 7.99 -0.72
C SER A 130 -15.93 7.90 -2.16
N ILE A 131 -16.16 6.76 -2.82
CA ILE A 131 -15.94 6.56 -4.26
C ILE A 131 -17.29 6.33 -4.95
N GLU A 132 -17.36 6.49 -6.27
CA GLU A 132 -18.59 6.42 -7.07
C GLU A 132 -19.41 5.12 -6.87
N HIS A 133 -18.74 4.02 -6.49
CA HIS A 133 -19.37 2.75 -6.10
C HIS A 133 -18.73 2.19 -4.82
N PRO A 134 -19.14 2.67 -3.63
CA PRO A 134 -18.59 2.19 -2.38
C PRO A 134 -19.17 0.80 -2.07
N ARG A 135 -18.34 -0.09 -1.53
CA ARG A 135 -18.83 -1.32 -0.91
C ARG A 135 -19.67 -0.93 0.31
N LEU A 136 -20.93 -1.38 0.37
CA LEU A 136 -21.90 -0.95 1.38
C LEU A 136 -21.43 -1.20 2.82
N GLU A 137 -20.73 -2.32 3.06
CA GLU A 137 -20.14 -2.64 4.36
C GLU A 137 -19.16 -1.57 4.84
N HIS A 138 -18.27 -1.10 3.95
CA HIS A 138 -17.29 -0.08 4.30
C HIS A 138 -17.92 1.30 4.54
N LYS A 139 -19.09 1.57 3.95
CA LYS A 139 -19.88 2.77 4.26
C LYS A 139 -20.53 2.67 5.63
N ALA A 140 -20.95 1.47 6.04
CA ALA A 140 -21.54 1.25 7.36
C ALA A 140 -20.52 1.37 8.50
N TRP A 141 -19.23 1.16 8.22
CA TRP A 141 -18.14 1.33 9.18
C TRP A 141 -17.57 2.74 9.22
N ASP A 142 -18.03 3.65 8.36
CA ASP A 142 -17.55 5.03 8.36
C ASP A 142 -17.82 5.70 9.73
N GLY A 143 -16.78 6.25 10.35
CA GLY A 143 -16.82 6.81 11.70
C GLY A 143 -16.80 5.78 12.83
N LEU A 144 -16.59 4.48 12.54
CA LEU A 144 -16.41 3.46 13.57
C LEU A 144 -15.12 3.72 14.36
N ILE A 145 -15.26 3.99 15.66
CA ILE A 145 -14.15 4.20 16.59
C ILE A 145 -13.89 2.91 17.36
N LEU A 146 -12.66 2.41 17.30
CA LEU A 146 -12.23 1.19 17.98
C LEU A 146 -10.99 1.46 18.81
N SER A 147 -10.80 0.66 19.87
CA SER A 147 -9.49 0.58 20.53
C SER A 147 -8.45 0.10 19.51
N ILE A 148 -7.24 0.62 19.57
CA ILE A 148 -6.11 0.17 18.73
C ILE A 148 -5.86 -1.34 18.88
N ASP A 149 -6.12 -1.90 20.06
CA ASP A 149 -5.91 -3.32 20.35
C ASP A 149 -7.19 -4.17 20.08
N ASP A 150 -8.21 -3.62 19.39
CA ASP A 150 -9.44 -4.36 19.07
C ASP A 150 -9.19 -5.44 17.99
N PRO A 151 -9.55 -6.72 18.23
CA PRO A 151 -9.32 -7.82 17.28
C PRO A 151 -10.01 -7.63 15.92
N TRP A 152 -11.05 -6.79 15.82
CA TRP A 152 -11.70 -6.46 14.55
C TRP A 152 -10.69 -5.86 13.55
N LEU A 153 -9.70 -5.13 14.06
CA LEU A 153 -8.66 -4.46 13.25
C LEU A 153 -7.70 -5.45 12.58
N ASP A 154 -7.56 -6.67 13.09
CA ASP A 154 -6.66 -7.69 12.53
C ASP A 154 -7.02 -8.04 11.07
N THR A 155 -8.30 -7.88 10.72
CA THR A 155 -8.82 -8.25 9.39
C THR A 155 -9.39 -7.07 8.59
N HIS A 156 -9.69 -5.93 9.22
CA HIS A 156 -10.43 -4.83 8.58
C HIS A 156 -9.67 -3.49 8.48
N ARG A 157 -8.46 -3.35 9.05
CA ARG A 157 -7.71 -2.08 9.15
C ARG A 157 -7.23 -1.41 7.84
N ARG A 158 -7.59 -1.90 6.65
CA ARG A 158 -6.98 -1.43 5.38
C ARG A 158 -7.34 0.01 5.00
N LYS A 159 -8.31 0.64 5.69
CA LYS A 159 -8.69 2.06 5.53
C LYS A 159 -8.97 2.74 6.89
N MET A 160 -7.92 3.10 7.63
CA MET A 160 -8.04 3.92 8.85
C MET A 160 -7.40 5.30 8.62
N ALA A 161 -8.02 6.37 9.11
CA ALA A 161 -7.55 7.75 8.91
C ALA A 161 -6.52 8.23 9.92
N GLY A 162 -6.48 7.67 11.12
CA GLY A 162 -5.56 8.14 12.16
C GLY A 162 -5.94 7.68 13.56
N ALA A 163 -5.04 7.95 14.51
CA ALA A 163 -5.27 7.70 15.93
C ALA A 163 -5.93 8.92 16.58
N VAL A 164 -7.02 8.69 17.31
CA VAL A 164 -7.84 9.68 18.00
C VAL A 164 -7.72 9.53 19.52
N SER A 165 -7.87 10.64 20.25
CA SER A 165 -7.93 10.63 21.72
C SER A 165 -9.34 10.26 22.16
N ALA A 166 -9.46 9.69 23.36
CA ALA A 166 -10.77 9.59 24.02
C ALA A 166 -11.37 11.00 24.13
N GLY A 167 -12.60 11.17 23.64
CA GLY A 167 -13.41 12.35 23.90
C GLY A 167 -13.98 12.35 25.31
#